data_AF-F7QRH0-F1
#
_entry.id   AF-F7QRH0-F1
#
_cell.length_a   1.000
_cell.length_b   1.000
_cell.length_c   1.000
_cell.angle_alpha   90.00
_cell.angle_beta   90.00
_cell.angle_gamma   90.00
#
_symmetry.space_group_name_H-M   'P 1'
#
loop_
_entity.id
_entity.type
_entity.pdbx_description
1 polymer ?
#
loop_
_entity_poly.entity_id
_entity_poly.type
_entity_poly.pdbx_seq_one_letter_code
_entity_poly.pdbx_strand_id
1 'polypeptide(L)'
;MNKQEFLAFSGLQIQTLDFWVEQQWLVPADTASGAEFSSADVARARLIRDLKSDLGANDEGIDVILHLMDQIHGLRQALAQLQKEINH
;
A
#
# COMPACT_ATOMS: atom_id res chain seq x y z
N MET A 1 -6.46 1.41 -11.78
CA MET A 1 -5.43 1.88 -12.74
C MET A 1 -4.53 0.71 -13.05
N ASN A 2 -4.15 0.52 -14.31
CA ASN A 2 -3.30 -0.60 -14.70
C ASN A 2 -1.83 -0.37 -14.28
N LYS A 3 -0.97 -1.38 -14.42
CA LYS A 3 0.46 -1.30 -14.06
C LYS A 3 1.20 -0.14 -14.73
N GLN A 4 0.94 0.15 -16.01
CA GLN A 4 1.61 1.24 -16.74
C GLN A 4 1.20 2.62 -16.22
N GLU A 5 -0.10 2.81 -15.98
CA GLU A 5 -0.63 4.05 -15.38
C GLU A 5 -0.04 4.26 -13.98
N PHE A 6 0.03 3.20 -13.17
CA PHE A 6 0.59 3.27 -11.83
C PHE A 6 2.06 3.73 -11.83
N LEU A 7 2.89 3.18 -12.72
CA LEU A 7 4.30 3.57 -12.85
C LEU A 7 4.43 5.04 -13.25
N ALA A 8 3.58 5.52 -14.17
CA ALA A 8 3.57 6.91 -14.57
C ALA A 8 3.17 7.86 -13.43
N PHE A 9 2.19 7.47 -12.59
CA PHE A 9 1.72 8.31 -11.46
C PHE A 9 2.64 8.26 -10.23
N SER A 10 3.28 7.12 -9.99
CA SER A 10 4.16 6.91 -8.83
C SER A 10 5.60 7.37 -9.08
N GLY A 11 6.03 7.43 -10.35
CA GLY A 11 7.42 7.67 -10.72
C GLY A 11 8.34 6.50 -10.39
N LEU A 12 7.79 5.31 -10.14
CA LEU A 12 8.55 4.11 -9.81
C LEU A 12 9.12 3.42 -11.05
N GLN A 13 10.23 2.73 -10.86
CA GLN A 13 10.76 1.80 -11.85
C GLN A 13 10.03 0.46 -11.74
N ILE A 14 9.92 -0.25 -12.88
CA ILE A 14 9.25 -1.56 -12.97
C ILE A 14 9.83 -2.55 -11.96
N GLN A 15 11.16 -2.63 -11.86
CA GLN A 15 11.86 -3.56 -10.95
C GLN A 15 11.52 -3.29 -9.48
N THR A 16 11.41 -2.01 -9.09
CA THR A 16 11.02 -1.62 -7.73
C THR A 16 9.57 -2.00 -7.44
N LEU A 17 8.67 -1.79 -8.41
CA LEU A 17 7.27 -2.19 -8.27
C LEU A 17 7.13 -3.71 -8.12
N ASP A 18 7.81 -4.48 -8.97
CA ASP A 18 7.74 -5.94 -8.92
C ASP A 18 8.27 -6.47 -7.59
N PHE A 19 9.40 -5.93 -7.10
CA PHE A 19 9.89 -6.25 -5.77
C PHE A 19 8.88 -5.91 -4.67
N TRP A 20 8.23 -4.75 -4.71
CA TRP A 20 7.23 -4.37 -3.69
C TRP A 20 5.98 -5.24 -3.73
N VAL A 21 5.57 -5.72 -4.91
CA VAL A 21 4.47 -6.67 -5.03
C VAL A 21 4.87 -8.04 -4.50
N GLU A 22 6.08 -8.51 -4.81
CA GLU A 22 6.63 -9.78 -4.30
C GLU A 22 6.76 -9.79 -2.77
N GLN A 23 7.20 -8.68 -2.17
CA GLN A 23 7.26 -8.53 -0.70
C GLN A 23 5.88 -8.26 -0.07
N GLN A 24 4.80 -8.25 -0.86
CA GLN A 24 3.44 -7.88 -0.41
C GLN A 24 3.34 -6.47 0.21
N TRP A 25 4.28 -5.58 -0.08
CA TRP A 25 4.22 -4.18 0.33
C TRP A 25 3.16 -3.43 -0.47
N LEU A 26 2.92 -3.84 -1.72
CA LEU A 26 1.78 -3.42 -2.53
C LEU A 26 0.97 -4.65 -2.89
N VAL A 27 -0.33 -4.62 -2.62
CA VAL A 27 -1.24 -5.72 -2.91
C VAL A 27 -2.33 -5.19 -3.84
N PRO A 28 -2.05 -5.07 -5.15
CA PRO A 28 -3.05 -4.67 -6.13
C PRO A 28 -4.17 -5.72 -6.20
N ALA A 29 -5.33 -5.31 -6.70
CA ALA A 29 -6.42 -6.23 -6.97
C ALA A 29 -6.10 -7.04 -8.23
N ASP A 30 -6.16 -8.37 -8.14
CA ASP A 30 -6.04 -9.23 -9.31
C ASP A 30 -7.37 -9.28 -10.06
N THR A 31 -7.39 -8.74 -11.28
CA THR A 31 -8.56 -8.78 -12.17
C THR A 31 -8.27 -9.64 -13.40
N ALA A 32 -9.31 -9.96 -14.17
CA ALA A 32 -9.17 -10.70 -15.42
C ALA A 32 -8.26 -10.00 -16.46
N SER A 33 -8.02 -8.69 -16.30
CA SER A 33 -7.13 -7.88 -17.14
C SER A 33 -5.73 -7.69 -16.54
N GLY A 34 -5.45 -8.31 -15.38
CA GLY A 34 -4.19 -8.21 -14.65
C GLY A 34 -4.31 -7.41 -13.35
N ALA A 35 -3.16 -7.04 -12.78
CA ALA A 35 -3.10 -6.27 -11.54
C ALA A 35 -3.66 -4.85 -11.73
N GLU A 36 -4.66 -4.52 -10.92
CA GLU A 36 -5.23 -3.17 -10.81
C GLU A 36 -4.83 -2.49 -9.50
N PHE A 37 -4.28 -1.29 -9.65
CA PHE A 37 -3.87 -0.43 -8.55
C PHE A 37 -4.92 0.65 -8.28
N SER A 38 -5.05 1.04 -7.02
CA SER A 38 -5.92 2.09 -6.53
C SER A 38 -5.12 3.36 -6.18
N SER A 39 -5.82 4.45 -5.87
CA SER A 39 -5.18 5.65 -5.31
C SER A 39 -4.54 5.40 -3.95
N ALA A 40 -5.03 4.43 -3.17
CA ALA A 40 -4.43 4.02 -1.92
C ALA A 40 -3.06 3.36 -2.13
N ASP A 41 -2.91 2.58 -3.20
CA ASP A 41 -1.63 1.97 -3.57
C ASP A 41 -0.58 3.03 -3.95
N VAL A 42 -1.01 4.11 -4.62
CA VAL A 42 -0.12 5.24 -4.94
C VAL A 42 0.33 5.95 -3.67
N ALA A 43 -0.57 6.16 -2.71
CA ALA A 43 -0.22 6.75 -1.42
C ALA A 43 0.73 5.85 -0.62
N ARG A 44 0.50 4.53 -0.62
CA ARG A 44 1.36 3.53 0.02
C ARG A 44 2.75 3.48 -0.63
N ALA A 45 2.81 3.54 -1.96
CA ALA A 45 4.07 3.61 -2.69
C ALA A 45 4.91 4.85 -2.32
N ARG A 46 4.26 6.02 -2.19
CA ARG A 46 4.94 7.25 -1.74
C ARG A 46 5.47 7.10 -0.33
N LEU A 47 4.67 6.56 0.59
CA LEU A 47 5.09 6.27 1.95
C LEU A 47 6.34 5.36 1.98
N ILE A 48 6.32 4.24 1.25
CA ILE A 48 7.47 3.30 1.22
C ILE A 48 8.72 4.02 0.72
N ARG A 49 8.59 4.85 -0.33
CA ARG A 49 9.70 5.66 -0.82
C ARG A 49 10.22 6.61 0.27
N ASP A 50 9.34 7.35 0.93
CA ASP A 50 9.72 8.32 1.95
C ASP A 50 10.37 7.61 3.17
N LEU A 51 9.90 6.42 3.53
CA LEU A 51 10.54 5.57 4.55
C LEU A 51 11.96 5.14 4.14
N LYS A 52 12.17 4.79 2.86
CA LYS A 52 13.50 4.42 2.33
C LYS A 52 14.44 5.61 2.19
N SER A 53 13.98 6.71 1.59
CA SER A 53 14.83 7.85 1.25
C SER A 53 15.07 8.79 2.41
N ASP A 54 14.04 9.09 3.18
CA ASP A 54 14.08 10.17 4.17
C ASP A 54 14.37 9.65 5.57
N LEU A 55 13.85 8.46 5.90
CA LEU A 55 14.09 7.81 7.19
C LEU A 55 15.19 6.74 7.17
N GLY A 56 15.67 6.34 5.99
CA GLY A 56 16.73 5.33 5.85
C GLY A 56 16.32 3.94 6.37
N ALA A 57 15.04 3.62 6.36
CA ALA A 57 14.55 2.31 6.77
C ALA A 57 15.05 1.23 5.79
N ASN A 58 15.54 0.13 6.35
CA ASN A 58 15.83 -1.09 5.60
C ASN A 58 14.54 -1.84 5.23
N ASP A 59 14.68 -2.86 4.40
CA ASP A 59 13.55 -3.63 3.90
C ASP A 59 12.78 -4.32 5.04
N GLU A 60 13.49 -4.90 6.01
CA GLU A 60 12.86 -5.54 7.17
C GLU A 60 12.13 -4.53 8.08
N GLY A 61 12.66 -3.30 8.19
CA GLY A 61 12.01 -2.22 8.93
C GLY A 61 10.72 -1.77 8.25
N ILE A 62 10.72 -1.72 6.91
CA ILE A 62 9.54 -1.36 6.12
C ILE A 62 8.44 -2.39 6.30
N ASP A 63 8.76 -3.69 6.25
CA ASP A 63 7.80 -4.77 6.52
C ASP A 63 7.06 -4.54 7.85
N VAL A 64 7.82 -4.30 8.92
CA VAL A 64 7.25 -4.09 10.25
C VAL A 64 6.38 -2.83 10.29
N ILE A 65 6.84 -1.72 9.71
CA ILE A 65 6.10 -0.46 9.70
C ILE A 65 4.79 -0.61 8.93
N LEU A 66 4.82 -1.23 7.75
CA LEU A 66 3.64 -1.46 6.94
C LEU A 66 2.64 -2.37 7.65
N HIS A 67 3.11 -3.45 8.27
CA HIS A 67 2.26 -4.35 9.04
C HIS A 67 1.54 -3.62 10.20
N LEU A 68 2.27 -2.79 10.95
CA LEU A 68 1.69 -2.00 12.05
C LEU A 68 0.68 -0.97 11.53
N MET A 69 0.94 -0.36 10.38
CA MET A 69 -0.01 0.56 9.76
C MET A 69 -1.30 -0.15 9.34
N ASP A 70 -1.18 -1.34 8.75
CA ASP A 70 -2.34 -2.14 8.36
C ASP A 70 -3.19 -2.53 9.56
N GLN A 71 -2.56 -2.88 10.69
CA GLN A 71 -3.26 -3.13 11.95
C GLN A 71 -4.02 -1.90 12.44
N ILE A 72 -3.39 -0.71 12.42
CA ILE A 72 -4.05 0.55 12.82
C ILE A 72 -5.23 0.87 11.91
N HIS A 73 -5.08 0.68 10.60
CA HIS A 73 -6.16 0.89 9.64
C HIS A 73 -7.32 -0.09 9.88
N GLY A 74 -7.04 -1.36 10.15
CA GLY A 74 -8.05 -2.36 10.50
C GLY A 74 -8.82 -1.99 11.77
N LEU A 75 -8.11 -1.55 12.82
CA LEU A 75 -8.73 -1.08 14.07
C LEU A 75 -9.64 0.13 13.85
N ARG A 76 -9.19 1.12 13.05
CA ARG A 76 -10.01 2.30 12.72
C ARG A 76 -11.27 1.92 11.96
N GLN A 77 -11.19 0.97 11.02
CA GLN A 77 -12.36 0.49 10.29
C GLN A 77 -13.35 -0.25 11.21
N ALA A 78 -12.85 -1.13 12.08
CA ALA A 78 -13.69 -1.84 13.04
C ALA A 78 -14.43 -0.88 13.98
N LEU A 79 -13.74 0.14 14.51
CA LEU A 79 -14.36 1.17 15.35
C LEU A 79 -15.43 1.97 14.59
N ALA A 80 -15.15 2.38 13.35
CA ALA A 80 -16.11 3.10 12.52
C ALA A 80 -17.35 2.25 12.20
N GLN A 81 -17.18 0.94 12.02
CA GLN A 81 -18.29 0.01 11.80
C GLN A 81 -19.16 -0.14 13.05
N LEU A 82 -18.56 -0.33 14.24
CA LEU A 82 -19.29 -0.38 15.50
C LEU A 82 -20.08 0.90 15.76
N GLN A 83 -19.49 2.07 15.46
CA GLN A 83 -20.19 3.35 15.57
C GLN A 83 -21.42 3.45 14.65
N LYS A 84 -21.34 2.89 13.44
CA LYS A 84 -22.51 2.85 12.54
C LYS A 84 -23.61 1.94 13.08
N GLU A 85 -23.25 0.81 13.67
CA GLU A 85 -24.21 -0.15 14.24
C GLU A 85 -24.90 0.39 15.50
N ILE A 86 -24.20 1.15 16.34
CA ILE A 86 -24.79 1.78 17.54
C ILE A 86 -25.74 2.93 17.18
N ASN A 87 -25.51 3.62 16.07
CA ASN A 87 -26.31 4.77 15.62
C ASN A 87 -27.48 4.36 14.70
N HIS A 88 -27.75 3.07 14.56
CA HIS A 88 -28.83 2.50 13.74
C HIS A 88 -29.90 1.85 14.62
#